data_AF-W2F2C0-F1
#
_entry.id   AF-W2F2C0-F1
#
_cell.length_a   1.000
_cell.length_b   1.000
_cell.length_c   1.000
_cell.angle_alpha   90.00
_cell.angle_beta   90.00
_cell.angle_gamma   90.00
#
_symmetry.space_group_name_H-M   'P 1'
#
loop_
_entity.id
_entity.type
_entity.pdbx_description
1 polymer ?
#
loop_
_entity_poly.entity_id
_entity_poly.type
_entity_poly.pdbx_seq_one_letter_code
_entity_poly.pdbx_strand_id
1 'polypeptide(L)'
;MAAAHAAGALTMTTIGTSQEGADADTVRRLALMAKMTGTDIHHLGDCGYFGITVPENILAYSVAIRGRRHAYRRMAMSLLR
;
A
#
# COMPACT_ATOMS: atom_id res chain seq x y z
N MET A 1 17.08 2.85 -2.39
CA MET A 1 16.59 1.65 -3.12
C MET A 1 17.77 0.90 -3.73
N ALA A 2 18.44 1.45 -4.76
CA ALA A 2 19.57 0.79 -5.43
C ALA A 2 20.69 0.26 -4.51
N ALA A 3 21.12 1.03 -3.51
CA ALA A 3 22.14 0.57 -2.56
C ALA A 3 21.69 -0.62 -1.70
N ALA A 4 20.43 -0.64 -1.27
CA ALA A 4 19.85 -1.75 -0.51
C ALA A 4 19.70 -2.99 -1.41
N HIS A 5 19.22 -2.81 -2.64
CA HIS A 5 19.12 -3.89 -3.62
C HIS A 5 20.49 -4.48 -4.00
N ALA A 6 21.53 -3.66 -4.13
CA ALA A 6 22.90 -4.12 -4.36
C ALA A 6 23.44 -4.99 -3.22
N ALA A 7 22.94 -4.78 -1.99
CA ALA A 7 23.24 -5.61 -0.83
C ALA A 7 22.30 -6.83 -0.69
N GLY A 8 21.41 -7.07 -1.65
CA GLY A 8 20.43 -8.16 -1.59
C GLY A 8 19.29 -7.93 -0.60
N ALA A 9 19.10 -6.70 -0.11
CA ALA A 9 18.06 -6.34 0.84
C ALA A 9 16.76 -5.91 0.14
N LEU A 10 15.63 -6.19 0.79
CA LEU A 10 14.33 -5.64 0.41
C LEU A 10 14.16 -4.22 0.95
N THR A 11 13.30 -3.48 0.27
CA THR A 11 13.01 -2.09 0.59
C THR A 11 11.51 -1.90 0.86
N MET A 12 11.21 -1.02 1.79
CA MET A 12 9.85 -0.72 2.20
C MET A 12 9.63 0.78 2.26
N THR A 13 8.51 1.23 1.68
CA THR A 13 7.99 2.58 1.89
C THR A 13 6.91 2.52 2.95
N THR A 14 6.91 3.51 3.84
CA THR A 14 6.02 3.55 4.99
C THR A 14 5.20 4.84 4.93
N ILE A 15 3.88 4.68 4.87
CA ILE A 15 2.93 5.77 5.10
C ILE A 15 2.43 5.65 6.52
N GLY A 16 2.58 6.71 7.31
CA GLY A 16 2.18 6.77 8.71
C GLY A 16 1.90 8.21 9.12
N THR A 17 1.90 8.50 10.43
CA THR A 17 1.66 9.85 10.98
C THR A 17 0.29 10.42 10.56
N SER A 18 -0.73 9.56 10.54
CA SER A 18 -2.11 9.88 10.16
C SER A 18 -2.36 10.12 8.66
N GLN A 19 -1.34 10.06 7.81
CA GLN A 19 -1.51 10.24 6.36
C GLN A 19 -2.29 9.10 5.70
N GLU A 20 -2.21 7.90 6.27
CA GLU A 20 -2.95 6.72 5.84
C GLU A 20 -4.46 6.80 6.14
N GLY A 21 -4.87 7.80 6.93
CA GLY A 21 -6.27 8.16 7.21
C GLY A 21 -6.75 9.37 6.41
N ALA A 22 -5.91 9.94 5.54
CA ALA A 22 -6.31 11.00 4.62
C ALA A 22 -7.37 10.51 3.62
N ASP A 23 -7.90 11.42 2.83
CA ASP A 23 -8.82 11.07 1.74
C ASP A 23 -8.18 10.09 0.74
N ALA A 24 -9.05 9.34 0.04
CA ALA A 24 -8.61 8.29 -0.87
C ALA A 24 -7.77 8.82 -2.05
N ASP A 25 -7.94 10.08 -2.47
CA ASP A 25 -7.14 10.66 -3.57
C ASP A 25 -5.72 10.94 -3.10
N THR A 26 -5.56 11.46 -1.89
CA THR A 26 -4.26 11.62 -1.23
C THR A 26 -3.55 10.27 -1.07
N VAL A 27 -4.25 9.23 -0.59
CA VAL A 27 -3.68 7.89 -0.45
C VAL A 27 -3.27 7.29 -1.80
N ARG A 28 -4.05 7.49 -2.86
CA ARG A 28 -3.68 7.04 -4.22
C ARG A 28 -2.42 7.72 -4.75
N ARG A 29 -2.26 9.03 -4.51
CA ARG A 29 -1.04 9.75 -4.90
C ARG A 29 0.17 9.24 -4.13
N LEU A 30 0.04 9.03 -2.81
CA LEU A 30 1.11 8.44 -1.99
C LEU A 30 1.49 7.03 -2.50
N ALA A 31 0.52 6.22 -2.90
CA ALA A 31 0.75 4.91 -3.50
C ALA A 31 1.61 4.98 -4.76
N LEU A 32 1.24 5.85 -5.70
CA LEU A 32 1.97 6.01 -6.95
C LEU A 32 3.40 6.54 -6.70
N MET A 33 3.56 7.51 -5.80
CA MET A 33 4.89 8.00 -5.42
C MET A 33 5.75 6.88 -4.80
N ALA A 34 5.19 6.11 -3.88
CA ALA A 34 5.85 4.94 -3.30
C ALA A 34 6.27 3.95 -4.39
N LYS A 35 5.40 3.67 -5.36
CA LYS A 35 5.70 2.76 -6.48
C LYS A 35 6.86 3.26 -7.33
N MET A 36 6.88 4.56 -7.62
CA MET A 36 7.92 5.20 -8.44
C MET A 36 9.31 5.10 -7.80
N THR A 37 9.40 4.98 -6.47
CA THR A 37 10.70 4.77 -5.81
C THR A 37 11.36 3.43 -6.17
N GLY A 38 10.60 2.46 -6.67
CA GLY A 38 11.08 1.10 -6.90
C GLY A 38 11.09 0.23 -5.64
N THR A 39 10.29 0.59 -4.63
CA THR A 39 10.11 -0.19 -3.40
C THR A 39 9.54 -1.58 -3.67
N ASP A 40 9.93 -2.54 -2.85
CA ASP A 40 9.43 -3.93 -2.91
C ASP A 40 8.16 -4.09 -2.07
N ILE A 41 8.14 -3.44 -0.91
CA ILE A 41 7.06 -3.52 0.07
C ILE A 41 6.42 -2.15 0.25
N HIS A 42 5.09 -2.14 0.35
CA HIS A 42 4.29 -0.96 0.64
C HIS A 42 3.62 -1.13 2.00
N HIS A 43 3.85 -0.19 2.90
CA HIS A 43 3.27 -0.20 4.24
C HIS A 43 2.32 0.99 4.44
N LEU A 44 1.13 0.72 4.97
CA LEU A 44 0.20 1.71 5.51
C LEU A 44 0.09 1.48 7.02
N GLY A 45 0.20 2.57 7.78
CA GLY A 45 0.07 2.58 9.23
C GLY A 45 -1.35 2.31 9.73
N ASP A 46 -1.55 2.48 11.02
CA ASP A 46 -2.71 2.01 11.76
C ASP A 46 -3.66 3.14 12.22
N CYS A 47 -3.57 4.34 11.64
CA CYS A 47 -4.34 5.50 12.13
C CYS A 47 -5.88 5.46 11.92
N GLY A 48 -6.43 4.40 11.35
CA GLY A 48 -7.87 4.25 11.15
C GLY A 48 -8.57 3.61 12.35
N TYR A 49 -9.54 2.74 12.07
CA TYR A 49 -10.35 2.12 13.11
C TYR A 49 -9.53 1.12 13.94
N PHE A 50 -9.56 1.21 15.27
CA PHE A 50 -9.01 0.18 16.17
C PHE A 50 -7.58 -0.31 15.82
N GLY A 51 -6.69 0.56 15.32
CA GLY A 51 -5.34 0.16 14.94
C GLY A 51 -5.24 -0.54 13.59
N ILE A 52 -6.15 -0.24 12.65
CA ILE A 52 -6.02 -0.61 11.23
C ILE A 52 -6.17 0.62 10.35
N THR A 53 -5.50 0.64 9.19
CA THR A 53 -5.81 1.64 8.16
C THR A 53 -7.29 1.57 7.78
N VAL A 54 -7.88 2.72 7.45
CA VAL A 54 -9.25 2.80 6.90
C VAL A 54 -9.38 1.86 5.69
N PRO A 55 -10.36 0.93 5.66
CA PRO A 55 -10.48 -0.09 4.60
C PRO A 55 -10.55 0.48 3.18
N GLU A 56 -11.22 1.62 3.02
CA GLU A 56 -11.34 2.35 1.77
C GLU A 56 -9.96 2.79 1.25
N ASN A 57 -9.07 3.17 2.14
CA ASN A 57 -7.70 3.57 1.81
C ASN A 57 -6.83 2.36 1.47
N ILE A 58 -7.02 1.23 2.16
CA ILE A 58 -6.38 -0.04 1.78
C ILE A 58 -6.80 -0.38 0.34
N LEU A 59 -8.09 -0.32 0.02
CA LEU A 59 -8.59 -0.59 -1.33
C LEU A 59 -8.07 0.43 -2.36
N ALA A 60 -8.11 1.72 -2.05
CA ALA A 60 -7.66 2.78 -2.95
C ALA A 60 -6.17 2.61 -3.29
N TYR A 61 -5.34 2.37 -2.29
CA TYR A 61 -3.92 2.07 -2.43
C TYR A 61 -3.72 0.82 -3.29
N SER A 62 -4.46 -0.24 -2.97
CA SER A 62 -4.44 -1.51 -3.68
C SER A 62 -4.70 -1.34 -5.17
N VAL A 63 -5.77 -0.64 -5.52
CA VAL A 63 -6.17 -0.36 -6.91
C VAL A 63 -5.12 0.48 -7.63
N ALA A 64 -4.54 1.49 -6.98
CA ALA A 64 -3.50 2.33 -7.58
C ALA A 64 -2.24 1.52 -7.96
N ILE A 65 -1.80 0.59 -7.10
CA ILE A 65 -0.56 -0.17 -7.33
C ILE A 65 -0.76 -1.34 -8.31
N ARG A 66 -1.85 -2.09 -8.19
CA ARG A 66 -2.04 -3.37 -8.92
C ARG A 66 -3.24 -3.40 -9.86
N GLY A 67 -4.02 -2.33 -9.92
CA GLY A 67 -5.22 -2.22 -10.74
C GLY A 67 -6.45 -2.93 -10.15
N ARG A 68 -7.64 -2.50 -10.60
CA ARG A 68 -8.95 -3.00 -10.12
C ARG A 68 -9.10 -4.51 -10.21
N ARG A 69 -8.76 -5.10 -11.37
CA ARG A 69 -8.90 -6.53 -11.63
C ARG A 69 -8.16 -7.38 -10.59
N HIS A 70 -6.90 -7.04 -10.30
CA HIS A 70 -6.11 -7.82 -9.35
C HIS A 70 -6.50 -7.52 -7.90
N ALA A 71 -6.86 -6.27 -7.58
CA ALA A 71 -7.35 -5.91 -6.26
C ALA A 71 -8.61 -6.69 -5.88
N TYR A 72 -9.64 -6.68 -6.72
CA TYR A 72 -10.88 -7.40 -6.46
C TYR A 72 -10.71 -8.92 -6.51
N ARG A 73 -9.87 -9.44 -7.42
CA ARG A 73 -9.54 -10.86 -7.40
C ARG A 73 -8.99 -11.28 -6.04
N ARG A 74 -8.01 -10.55 -5.49
CA ARG A 74 -7.42 -10.86 -4.18
C ARG A 74 -8.43 -10.76 -3.03
N MET A 75 -9.37 -9.82 -3.09
CA MET A 75 -10.43 -9.70 -2.08
C MET A 75 -11.46 -10.82 -2.15
N ALA A 76 -11.76 -11.31 -3.36
CA ALA A 76 -12.74 -12.36 -3.59
C ALA A 76 -12.14 -13.78 -3.50
N MET A 77 -10.82 -13.93 -3.32
CA MET A 77 -10.21 -15.25 -3.20
C MET A 77 -10.61 -15.90 -1.88
N SER A 78 -10.88 -17.20 -1.94
CA SER A 78 -11.05 -18.03 -0.76
C SER A 78 -9.77 -18.01 0.06
N LEU A 79 -9.88 -17.89 1.38
CA LEU A 79 -8.71 -18.06 2.26
C LEU A 79 -8.21 -19.51 2.28
N LEU A 80 -9.09 -20.46 1.93
CA LEU A 80 -8.83 -21.91 1.98
C LEU A 80 -8.44 -22.53 0.63
N ARG A 81 -8.38 -21.76 -0.46
CA ARG A 81 -8.09 -22.25 -1.82
C ARG A 81 -7.29 -21.22 -2.60
#